data_AF-A0ABD0PTR5-F1
#
_entry.id   AF-A0ABD0PTR5-F1
#
_cell.length_a   1.000
_cell.length_b   1.000
_cell.length_c   1.000
_cell.angle_alpha   90.00
_cell.angle_beta   90.00
_cell.angle_gamma   90.00
#
_symmetry.space_group_name_H-M   'P 1'
#
loop_
_entity.id
_entity.type
_entity.pdbx_description
1 polymer ?
#
loop_
_entity_poly.entity_id
_entity_poly.type
_entity_poly.pdbx_seq_one_letter_code
_entity_poly.pdbx_strand_id
1 'polypeptide(L)' 'HLAQNPFICDCNLKWLADYLRSNPIETSGARCTSPRRLANKRIGQIKSK' A
#
# COMPACT_ATOMS: atom_id res chain seq x y z
N HIS A 1 12.17 -2.65 -4.66
CA HIS A 1 11.61 -3.79 -3.90
C HIS A 1 11.03 -3.24 -2.60
N LEU A 2 9.73 -3.44 -2.31
CA LEU A 2 9.02 -2.80 -1.19
C LEU A 2 8.41 -3.81 -0.18
N ALA A 3 8.47 -5.11 -0.44
CA ALA A 3 7.96 -6.14 0.48
C ALA A 3 8.62 -6.08 1.87
N GLN A 4 7.95 -6.67 2.86
CA GLN A 4 8.42 -6.78 4.26
C GLN A 4 8.63 -5.44 5.01
N ASN A 5 8.17 -4.31 4.48
CA ASN A 5 8.17 -3.04 5.19
C ASN A 5 6.88 -2.87 6.02
N PRO A 6 6.95 -2.31 7.24
CA PRO A 6 5.81 -2.15 8.14
C PRO A 6 4.96 -0.93 7.78
N PHE A 7 4.38 -0.90 6.57
CA PHE A 7 3.64 0.26 6.10
C PHE A 7 2.40 0.57 6.93
N ILE A 8 2.28 1.83 7.33
CA ILE A 8 1.07 2.41 7.91
C ILE A 8 0.29 3.05 6.77
N CYS A 9 -0.78 2.40 6.33
CA CYS A 9 -1.62 2.84 5.23
C CYS A 9 -2.69 3.82 5.71
N ASP A 10 -2.24 4.98 6.16
CA ASP A 10 -3.09 6.12 6.51
C ASP A 10 -3.09 7.19 5.39
N CYS A 11 -3.57 8.39 5.69
CA CYS A 11 -3.61 9.51 4.74
C CYS A 11 -2.23 9.89 4.20
N ASN A 12 -1.15 9.68 4.95
CA ASN A 12 0.21 10.04 4.55
C ASN A 12 0.75 9.08 3.47
N LEU A 13 0.23 7.85 3.40
CA LEU A 13 0.63 6.85 2.41
C LEU A 13 -0.27 6.86 1.16
N LYS A 14 -1.26 7.75 1.08
CA LYS A 14 -2.19 7.84 -0.05
C LYS A 14 -1.48 8.01 -1.39
N TRP A 15 -0.47 8.88 -1.44
CA TRP A 15 0.28 9.16 -2.68
C TRP A 15 0.92 7.89 -3.25
N LEU A 16 1.45 7.01 -2.39
CA LEU A 16 2.08 5.76 -2.81
C LEU A 16 1.05 4.78 -3.35
N ALA A 17 -0.09 4.66 -2.67
CA ALA A 17 -1.19 3.82 -3.15
C ALA A 17 -1.72 4.26 -4.51
N ASP A 18 -1.87 5.58 -4.72
CA ASP A 18 -2.31 6.14 -5.99
C ASP A 18 -1.23 5.97 -7.08
N TYR A 19 0.05 6.21 -6.75
CA TYR A 19 1.18 6.01 -7.65
C TYR A 19 1.29 4.57 -8.14
N LEU A 20 1.20 3.59 -7.23
CA LEU A 20 1.28 2.16 -7.56
C LEU A 20 0.07 1.65 -8.36
N ARG A 21 -1.08 2.29 -8.23
CA ARG A 21 -2.28 1.96 -9.03
C ARG A 21 -2.11 2.41 -10.48
N SER A 22 -1.56 3.61 -10.69
CA SER A 22 -1.27 4.13 -12.03
C SER A 22 -0.01 3.53 -12.64
N ASN A 23 0.94 3.08 -11.81
CA ASN A 23 2.22 2.51 -12.21
C ASN A 23 2.38 1.14 -11.54
N PRO A 24 1.90 0.04 -12.15
CA PRO A 24 2.00 -1.31 -11.59
C PRO A 24 3.43 -1.89 -11.72
N ILE A 25 4.43 -1.13 -11.29
CA ILE A 25 5.87 -1.46 -11.32
C ILE A 25 6.31 -2.26 -10.09
N GLU A 26 5.50 -2.23 -9.03
CA GLU A 26 5.77 -2.93 -7.79
C GLU A 26 5.29 -4.39 -7.91
N THR A 27 6.25 -5.33 -7.92
CA THR A 27 5.99 -6.77 -8.11
C THR A 27 6.17 -7.60 -6.84
N SER A 28 6.77 -7.04 -5.78
CA SER A 28 7.05 -7.73 -4.53
C SER A 28 5.82 -7.90 -3.62
N GLY A 29 4.71 -7.25 -3.96
CA GLY A 29 3.44 -7.41 -3.25
C GLY A 29 3.46 -6.68 -1.91
N ALA A 30 3.90 -5.42 -1.90
CA ALA A 30 3.94 -4.58 -0.71
C ALA A 30 2.55 -4.49 -0.04
N ARG A 31 2.52 -4.68 1.29
CA ARG A 31 1.28 -4.76 2.09
C ARG A 31 1.30 -3.81 3.28
N CYS A 32 0.11 -3.39 3.69
CA CYS A 32 -0.08 -2.63 4.92
C CYS A 32 0.07 -3.52 6.15
N THR A 33 0.72 -3.01 7.20
CA THR A 33 0.74 -3.63 8.53
C THR A 33 -0.27 -2.96 9.47
N SER A 34 -0.56 -1.68 9.25
CA SER A 34 -1.52 -0.87 10.01
C SER A 34 -2.25 0.09 9.06
N PRO A 35 -3.44 0.63 9.39
CA PRO A 35 -4.32 0.23 10.50
C PRO A 35 -4.89 -1.18 10.33
N ARG A 36 -5.43 -1.77 11.41
CA ARG A 36 -5.97 -3.15 11.42
C ARG A 36 -6.98 -3.42 10.30
N ARG A 37 -7.76 -2.42 9.88
CA ARG A 37 -8.73 -2.54 8.78
C ARG A 37 -8.09 -2.74 7.40
N LEU A 38 -6.84 -2.31 7.23
CA LEU A 38 -6.07 -2.41 5.99
C LEU A 38 -4.92 -3.42 6.09
N ALA A 39 -4.67 -4.00 7.26
CA ALA A 39 -3.63 -5.00 7.45
C ALA A 39 -3.73 -6.13 6.41
N ASN A 40 -2.57 -6.54 5.87
CA ASN A 40 -2.40 -7.54 4.81
C ASN A 40 -2.99 -7.18 3.44
N LYS A 41 -3.62 -6.01 3.27
CA LYS A 41 -4.03 -5.51 1.94
C LYS A 41 -2.82 -5.00 1.17
N ARG A 42 -2.80 -5.24 -0.15
CA ARG A 42 -1.78 -4.69 -1.04
C ARG A 42 -1.97 -3.19 -1.19
N ILE A 43 -0.88 -2.41 -1.10
CA ILE A 43 -0.93 -0.95 -1.11
C ILE A 43 -1.58 -0.42 -2.40
N GLY A 44 -1.21 -0.93 -3.57
CA GLY A 44 -1.81 -0.51 -4.84
C GLY A 44 -3.30 -0.90 -5.02
N GLN A 45 -3.84 -1.77 -4.15
CA GLN A 45 -5.24 -2.23 -4.21
C GLN A 45 -6.12 -1.62 -3.12
N ILE A 46 -5.57 -0.80 -2.20
CA ILE A 46 -6.41 -0.08 -1.25
C ILE A 46 -7.19 1.02 -1.98
N LYS A 47 -8.49 1.12 -1.69
CA LYS A 47 -9.31 2.23 -2.19
C LYS A 47 -8.92 3.48 -1.39
N SER A 48 -8.36 4.49 -2.07
CA SER A 48 -8.38 5.81 -1.48
C SER A 48 -9.82 6.31 -1.50
N LYS A 49 -10.37 6.60 -0.33
CA LYS A 49 -11.46 7.58 -0.27
C LYS A 49 -10.91 8.97 -0.55
#